data_AF-A0A9W6MJ00-F1
#
_entry.id   AF-A0A9W6MJ00-F1
#
_cell.length_a   1.000
_cell.length_b   1.000
_cell.length_c   1.000
_cell.angle_alpha   90.00
_cell.angle_beta   90.00
_cell.angle_gamma   90.00
#
_symmetry.space_group_name_H-M   'P 1'
#
loop_
_entity.id
_entity.type
_entity.pdbx_description
1 polymer ?
#
loop_
_entity_poly.entity_id
_entity_poly.type
_entity_poly.pdbx_seq_one_letter_code
_entity_poly.pdbx_strand_id
1 'polypeptide(L)'
;MVAIETTQRIHELTPAPEDARYRTQFDTSGGAEAFRAYIAQDVIPFIEATYRVGERRAVIGESLAGLFIVDTLLEQPDLFDDYISVSPSLWWDDQAVAGRAAERLAAAGHSDTRVYLTMGDEGGTMQAGLDTLLAALDAVEGAPEYRYVDRRETETHSTIYHGAALDALRWLYPYPPYDYGATPWYLIEGGQPDQAANEGNE
;
A
#
# COMPACT_ATOMS: atom_id res chain seq x y z
N MET A 1 -2.29 -14.06 -6.59
CA MET A 1 -1.22 -13.05 -6.58
C MET A 1 -0.43 -13.17 -7.87
N VAL A 2 -0.03 -12.04 -8.45
CA VAL A 2 0.79 -11.96 -9.66
C VAL A 2 2.04 -11.20 -9.28
N ALA A 3 3.21 -11.74 -9.59
CA ALA A 3 4.49 -11.06 -9.40
C ALA A 3 4.97 -10.56 -10.77
N ILE A 4 5.45 -9.32 -10.79
CA ILE A 4 6.03 -8.71 -11.99
C ILE A 4 7.54 -8.65 -11.78
N GLU A 5 8.28 -9.42 -12.57
CA GLU A 5 9.74 -9.40 -12.55
C GLU A 5 10.24 -8.21 -13.37
N THR A 6 10.97 -7.31 -12.72
CA THR A 6 11.63 -6.17 -13.39
C THR A 6 12.84 -6.64 -14.17
N THR A 7 13.01 -6.17 -15.41
CA THR A 7 14.23 -6.43 -16.19
C THR A 7 15.29 -5.35 -15.93
N GLN A 8 14.86 -4.10 -15.80
CA GLN A 8 15.70 -2.94 -15.55
C GLN A 8 15.12 -2.14 -14.40
N ARG A 9 15.32 -2.64 -13.17
CA ARG A 9 14.67 -2.13 -11.95
C ARG A 9 14.74 -0.60 -11.79
N ILE A 10 15.89 0.02 -12.04
CA ILE A 10 16.02 1.48 -11.92
C ILE A 10 15.18 2.17 -13.00
N HIS A 11 15.27 1.73 -14.24
CA HIS A 11 14.45 2.27 -15.33
C HIS A 11 12.95 2.16 -15.02
N GLU A 12 12.48 0.95 -14.75
CA GLU A 12 11.06 0.64 -14.65
C GLU A 12 10.39 1.23 -13.40
N LEU A 13 11.12 1.39 -12.29
CA LEU A 13 10.55 1.77 -11.00
C LEU A 13 10.83 3.22 -10.58
N THR A 14 11.46 4.03 -11.44
CA THR A 14 11.74 5.43 -11.13
C THR A 14 11.11 6.36 -12.17
N PRO A 15 10.40 7.42 -11.73
CA PRO A 15 9.97 8.48 -12.63
C PRO A 15 11.19 9.23 -13.17
N ALA A 16 11.04 9.85 -14.33
CA ALA A 16 12.14 10.59 -14.96
C ALA A 16 12.53 11.75 -14.04
N PRO A 17 13.81 11.84 -13.62
CA PRO A 17 14.21 12.90 -12.71
C PRO A 17 14.17 14.26 -13.40
N GLU A 18 13.76 15.27 -12.65
CA GLU A 18 13.73 16.68 -13.02
C GLU A 18 15.11 17.33 -12.86
N ASP A 19 15.87 16.94 -11.84
CA ASP A 19 17.20 17.47 -11.57
C ASP A 19 18.26 16.76 -12.44
N ALA A 20 19.12 17.57 -13.07
CA ALA A 20 20.19 17.08 -13.93
C ALA A 20 21.21 16.18 -13.20
N ARG A 21 21.42 16.36 -11.89
CA ARG A 21 22.29 15.52 -11.06
C ARG A 21 21.79 14.08 -11.04
N TYR A 22 20.49 13.88 -10.86
CA TYR A 22 19.87 12.56 -10.83
C TYR A 22 19.82 11.93 -12.21
N ARG A 23 19.56 12.71 -13.27
CA ARG A 23 19.71 12.23 -14.66
C ARG A 23 21.13 11.73 -14.96
N THR A 24 22.15 12.41 -14.44
CA THR A 24 23.55 12.02 -14.67
C THR A 24 23.93 10.79 -13.85
N GLN A 25 23.50 10.74 -12.58
CA GLN A 25 23.83 9.64 -11.67
C GLN A 25 23.05 8.35 -12.01
N PHE A 26 21.83 8.49 -12.51
CA PHE A 26 20.93 7.40 -12.87
C PHE A 26 20.48 7.56 -14.33
N ASP A 27 21.41 7.48 -15.26
CA ASP A 27 21.20 7.69 -16.70
C ASP A 27 20.23 6.70 -17.36
N THR A 28 19.97 5.56 -16.71
CA THR A 28 18.98 4.56 -17.11
C THR A 28 17.60 4.74 -16.48
N SER A 29 17.40 5.72 -15.61
CA SER A 29 16.13 5.98 -14.92
C SER A 29 15.02 6.50 -15.84
N GLY A 30 13.80 6.63 -15.30
CA GLY A 30 12.72 7.39 -15.94
C GLY A 30 11.72 6.61 -16.78
N GLY A 31 11.69 5.29 -16.63
CA GLY A 31 10.76 4.39 -17.31
C GLY A 31 9.45 4.12 -16.57
N ALA A 32 9.22 4.72 -15.39
CA ALA A 32 8.02 4.43 -14.59
C ALA A 32 6.69 4.65 -15.32
N GLU A 33 6.58 5.71 -16.14
CA GLU A 33 5.35 5.94 -16.93
C GLU A 33 5.08 4.80 -17.91
N ALA A 34 6.12 4.37 -18.65
CA ALA A 34 6.00 3.26 -19.60
C ALA A 34 5.71 1.94 -18.90
N PHE A 35 6.35 1.68 -17.75
CA PHE A 35 6.11 0.49 -16.96
C PHE A 35 4.68 0.46 -16.38
N ARG A 36 4.18 1.60 -15.89
CA ARG A 36 2.79 1.77 -15.46
C ARG A 36 1.81 1.54 -16.61
N ALA A 37 2.09 2.07 -17.80
CA ALA A 37 1.29 1.83 -18.99
C ALA A 37 1.26 0.34 -19.38
N TYR A 38 2.40 -0.35 -19.36
CA TYR A 38 2.48 -1.80 -19.58
C TYR A 38 1.61 -2.58 -18.58
N ILE A 39 1.66 -2.21 -17.29
CA ILE A 39 0.81 -2.84 -16.28
C ILE A 39 -0.67 -2.63 -16.59
N ALA A 40 -1.06 -1.40 -16.92
CA ALA A 40 -2.44 -1.00 -17.18
C ALA A 40 -3.02 -1.62 -18.46
N GLN A 41 -2.21 -1.71 -19.52
CA GLN A 41 -2.68 -2.04 -20.87
C GLN A 41 -2.45 -3.50 -21.24
N ASP A 42 -1.43 -4.15 -20.66
CA ASP A 42 -1.07 -5.51 -21.01
C ASP A 42 -1.27 -6.47 -19.83
N VAL A 43 -0.66 -6.19 -18.68
CA VAL A 43 -0.64 -7.14 -17.54
C VAL A 43 -2.04 -7.33 -16.96
N ILE A 44 -2.72 -6.25 -16.58
CA ILE A 44 -4.04 -6.32 -15.97
C ILE A 44 -5.05 -6.97 -16.94
N PRO A 45 -5.20 -6.52 -18.20
CA PRO A 45 -6.12 -7.16 -19.14
C PRO A 45 -5.82 -8.63 -19.41
N PHE A 46 -4.55 -9.02 -19.47
CA PHE A 46 -4.17 -10.42 -19.62
C PHE A 46 -4.64 -11.27 -18.43
N ILE A 47 -4.44 -10.79 -17.21
CA ILE A 47 -4.86 -11.50 -15.99
C ILE A 47 -6.38 -11.64 -15.94
N GLU A 48 -7.11 -10.55 -16.22
CA GLU A 48 -8.58 -10.53 -16.19
C GLU A 48 -9.21 -11.42 -17.27
N ALA A 49 -8.58 -11.51 -18.45
CA ALA A 49 -9.02 -12.41 -19.51
C ALA A 49 -8.72 -13.89 -19.20
N THR A 50 -7.68 -14.16 -18.40
CA THR A 50 -7.20 -15.53 -18.15
C THR A 50 -7.80 -16.15 -16.89
N TYR A 51 -8.07 -15.34 -15.86
CA TYR A 51 -8.48 -15.78 -14.53
C TYR A 51 -9.72 -15.05 -14.04
N ARG A 52 -10.50 -15.70 -13.18
CA ARG A 52 -11.54 -15.00 -12.42
C ARG A 52 -10.87 -14.11 -11.36
N VAL A 53 -11.06 -12.81 -11.49
CA VAL A 53 -10.58 -11.80 -10.53
C VAL A 53 -11.74 -11.29 -9.66
N GLY A 54 -11.40 -10.70 -8.51
CA GLY A 54 -12.35 -10.00 -7.65
C GLY A 54 -12.55 -8.54 -8.08
N GLU A 55 -13.37 -7.81 -7.33
CA GLU A 55 -13.69 -6.41 -7.62
C GLU A 55 -12.56 -5.43 -7.25
N ARG A 56 -11.68 -5.84 -6.32
CA ARG A 56 -10.55 -5.01 -5.87
C ARG A 56 -9.20 -5.56 -6.33
N ARG A 57 -8.28 -4.64 -6.61
CA ARG A 57 -6.92 -4.89 -7.07
C ARG A 57 -5.94 -4.14 -6.17
N ALA A 58 -4.99 -4.88 -5.61
CA ALA A 58 -3.93 -4.34 -4.77
C ALA A 58 -2.57 -4.37 -5.47
N VAL A 59 -1.73 -3.39 -5.15
CA VAL A 59 -0.30 -3.37 -5.49
C VAL A 59 0.54 -3.27 -4.22
N ILE A 60 1.63 -4.04 -4.15
CA ILE A 60 2.57 -4.04 -3.02
C ILE A 60 4.01 -4.00 -3.50
N GLY A 61 4.84 -3.20 -2.85
CA GLY A 61 6.24 -3.02 -3.24
C GLY A 61 7.08 -2.37 -2.15
N GLU A 62 8.36 -2.72 -2.15
CA GLU A 62 9.38 -2.20 -1.24
C GLU A 62 10.34 -1.26 -1.96
N SER A 63 10.87 -0.25 -1.27
CA SER A 63 12.02 0.52 -1.78
C SER A 63 11.66 1.27 -3.07
N LEU A 64 12.37 1.05 -4.19
CA LEU A 64 11.99 1.62 -5.49
C LEU A 64 10.61 1.16 -5.97
N ALA A 65 10.18 -0.06 -5.63
CA ALA A 65 8.80 -0.48 -5.96
C ALA A 65 7.79 0.28 -5.09
N GLY A 66 8.14 0.60 -3.84
CA GLY A 66 7.35 1.50 -3.00
C GLY A 66 7.26 2.92 -3.57
N LEU A 67 8.38 3.45 -4.09
CA LEU A 67 8.40 4.73 -4.81
C LEU A 67 7.46 4.71 -6.03
N PHE A 68 7.58 3.68 -6.88
CA PHE A 68 6.71 3.49 -8.04
C PHE A 68 5.22 3.42 -7.66
N ILE A 69 4.90 2.78 -6.53
CA ILE A 69 3.52 2.69 -6.02
C ILE A 69 3.00 4.06 -5.60
N VAL A 70 3.80 4.86 -4.88
CA VAL A 70 3.40 6.24 -4.52
C VAL A 70 3.26 7.09 -5.77
N ASP A 71 4.20 6.99 -6.71
CA ASP A 71 4.11 7.70 -8.00
C ASP A 71 2.86 7.31 -8.79
N THR A 72 2.49 6.02 -8.78
CA THR A 72 1.29 5.51 -9.44
C THR A 72 0.01 5.96 -8.76
N LEU A 73 -0.02 6.04 -7.43
CA LEU A 73 -1.15 6.60 -6.69
C LEU A 73 -1.39 8.06 -7.11
N LEU A 74 -0.32 8.84 -7.30
CA LEU A 74 -0.43 10.26 -7.63
C LEU A 74 -0.75 10.53 -9.10
N GLU A 75 -0.29 9.67 -10.02
CA GLU A 75 -0.48 9.87 -11.47
C GLU A 75 -1.67 9.11 -12.06
N GLN A 76 -2.00 7.94 -11.51
CA GLN A 76 -3.08 7.09 -12.00
C GLN A 76 -3.77 6.37 -10.83
N PRO A 77 -4.48 7.11 -9.96
CA PRO A 77 -5.07 6.57 -8.73
C PRO A 77 -6.11 5.47 -8.93
N ASP A 78 -6.77 5.44 -10.10
CA ASP A 78 -7.74 4.39 -10.45
C ASP A 78 -7.06 3.11 -10.96
N LEU A 79 -5.72 3.11 -11.10
CA LEU A 79 -5.00 1.93 -11.56
C LEU A 79 -4.98 0.83 -10.51
N PHE A 80 -5.18 1.11 -9.22
CA PHE A 80 -5.40 0.09 -8.18
C PHE A 80 -6.40 0.63 -7.16
N ASP A 81 -7.05 -0.25 -6.41
CA ASP A 81 -7.94 0.16 -5.32
C ASP A 81 -7.16 0.26 -4.00
N ASP A 82 -6.09 -0.54 -3.88
CA ASP A 82 -5.32 -0.70 -2.65
C ASP A 82 -3.81 -0.58 -2.92
N TYR A 83 -3.18 0.44 -2.34
CA TYR A 83 -1.76 0.75 -2.52
C TYR A 83 -0.97 0.42 -1.26
N ILE A 84 -0.01 -0.50 -1.33
CA ILE A 84 0.83 -0.90 -0.20
C ILE A 84 2.27 -0.52 -0.50
N SER A 85 2.77 0.53 0.15
CA SER A 85 4.13 1.02 -0.03
C SER A 85 4.98 0.81 1.22
N VAL A 86 6.03 -0.01 1.08
CA VAL A 86 6.91 -0.40 2.17
C VAL A 86 8.27 0.28 2.00
N SER A 87 8.72 1.05 2.99
CA SER A 87 9.97 1.84 2.94
C SER A 87 10.18 2.49 1.56
N PRO A 88 9.23 3.33 1.07
CA PRO A 88 9.35 3.90 -0.26
C PRO A 88 10.57 4.80 -0.36
N SER A 89 11.32 4.66 -1.46
CA SER A 89 12.51 5.46 -1.76
C SER A 89 12.19 6.92 -2.13
N LEU A 90 11.46 7.64 -1.26
CA LEU A 90 11.01 9.02 -1.46
C LEU A 90 12.14 10.05 -1.39
N TRP A 91 13.39 9.61 -1.21
CA TRP A 91 14.56 10.47 -1.44
C TRP A 91 14.79 10.80 -2.91
N TRP A 92 14.20 10.02 -3.82
CA TRP A 92 14.41 10.15 -5.25
C TRP A 92 14.18 11.58 -5.74
N ASP A 93 15.14 12.09 -6.51
CA ASP A 93 15.10 13.40 -7.16
C ASP A 93 14.74 14.52 -6.17
N ASP A 94 15.42 14.53 -5.02
CA ASP A 94 15.19 15.48 -3.91
C ASP A 94 13.72 15.55 -3.46
N GLN A 95 13.08 14.38 -3.35
CA GLN A 95 11.69 14.21 -2.92
C GLN A 95 10.65 14.68 -3.93
N ALA A 96 10.97 14.76 -5.22
CA ALA A 96 10.04 15.23 -6.26
C ALA A 96 8.66 14.54 -6.19
N VAL A 97 8.62 13.23 -5.98
CA VAL A 97 7.35 12.47 -5.87
C VAL A 97 6.53 12.89 -4.66
N ALA A 98 7.14 13.12 -3.50
CA ALA A 98 6.42 13.58 -2.32
C ALA A 98 6.04 15.07 -2.42
N GLY A 99 6.92 15.90 -3.00
CA GLY A 99 6.73 17.34 -3.15
C GLY A 99 5.51 17.72 -3.99
N ARG A 100 5.11 16.84 -4.92
CA ARG A 100 3.91 17.03 -5.76
C ARG A 100 2.65 16.34 -5.22
N ALA A 101 2.73 15.65 -4.07
CA ALA A 101 1.63 14.85 -3.54
C ALA A 101 0.37 15.69 -3.27
N ALA A 102 0.51 16.85 -2.64
CA ALA A 102 -0.64 17.70 -2.32
C ALA A 102 -1.40 18.18 -3.57
N GLU A 103 -0.67 18.59 -4.61
CA GLU A 103 -1.27 18.99 -5.89
C GLU A 103 -2.00 17.82 -6.55
N ARG A 104 -1.35 16.66 -6.62
CA ARG A 104 -1.89 15.48 -7.31
C ARG A 104 -3.09 14.87 -6.59
N LEU A 105 -3.04 14.77 -5.27
CA LEU A 105 -4.16 14.31 -4.46
C LEU A 105 -5.37 15.24 -4.60
N ALA A 106 -5.15 16.57 -4.65
CA ALA A 106 -6.25 17.52 -4.79
C ALA A 106 -6.87 17.52 -6.19
N ALA A 107 -6.12 17.09 -7.21
CA ALA A 107 -6.58 17.02 -8.59
C ALA A 107 -7.37 15.74 -8.90
N ALA A 108 -7.27 14.71 -8.07
CA ALA A 108 -7.89 13.41 -8.28
C ALA A 108 -9.07 13.16 -7.32
N GLY A 109 -10.04 12.34 -7.76
CA GLY A 109 -11.09 11.83 -6.88
C GLY A 109 -10.72 10.44 -6.39
N HIS A 110 -10.61 10.23 -5.07
CA HIS A 110 -10.13 8.97 -4.47
C HIS A 110 -11.23 8.18 -3.75
N SER A 111 -12.45 8.11 -4.29
CA SER A 111 -13.65 7.71 -3.53
C SER A 111 -13.68 6.26 -3.01
N ASP A 112 -12.72 5.41 -3.36
CA ASP A 112 -12.56 4.04 -2.81
C ASP A 112 -11.10 3.57 -2.73
N THR A 113 -10.14 4.50 -2.82
CA THR A 113 -8.71 4.18 -2.77
C THR A 113 -8.24 4.08 -1.33
N ARG A 114 -7.47 3.02 -1.00
CA ARG A 114 -6.86 2.83 0.32
C ARG A 114 -5.34 2.72 0.21
N VAL A 115 -4.63 3.33 1.16
CA VAL A 115 -3.16 3.39 1.13
C VAL A 115 -2.58 2.87 2.45
N TYR A 116 -1.71 1.86 2.36
CA TYR A 116 -0.88 1.42 3.49
C TYR A 116 0.55 1.92 3.28
N LEU A 117 1.07 2.65 4.26
CA LEU A 117 2.44 3.15 4.29
C LEU A 117 3.18 2.58 5.51
N THR A 118 4.46 2.26 5.35
CA THR A 118 5.32 1.91 6.46
C THR A 118 6.77 2.24 6.15
N MET A 119 7.60 2.37 7.18
CA MET A 119 9.02 2.73 7.05
C MET A 119 9.84 2.06 8.14
N GLY A 120 10.96 1.46 7.74
CA GLY A 120 12.01 0.96 8.63
C GLY A 120 13.03 2.06 8.94
N ASP A 121 14.14 1.72 9.60
CA ASP A 121 15.21 2.68 9.93
C ASP A 121 15.95 3.18 8.67
N GLU A 122 15.40 4.18 7.98
CA GLU A 122 15.96 4.78 6.75
C GLU A 122 16.64 6.14 7.00
N GLY A 123 15.95 6.99 7.78
CA GLY A 123 16.36 8.37 8.07
C GLY A 123 16.44 9.30 6.83
N GLY A 124 17.09 10.45 7.05
CA GLY A 124 17.46 11.41 6.00
C GLY A 124 16.31 11.85 5.08
N THR A 125 16.63 12.01 3.80
CA THR A 125 15.70 12.47 2.76
C THR A 125 14.55 11.48 2.52
N MET A 126 14.75 10.19 2.80
CA MET A 126 13.68 9.19 2.65
C MET A 126 12.57 9.42 3.68
N GLN A 127 12.94 9.65 4.94
CA GLN A 127 12.00 10.02 5.99
C GLN A 127 11.33 11.37 5.70
N ALA A 128 12.09 12.40 5.30
CA ALA A 128 11.51 13.70 4.98
C ALA A 128 10.47 13.63 3.86
N GLY A 129 10.72 12.79 2.85
CA GLY A 129 9.77 12.54 1.78
C GLY A 129 8.49 11.86 2.28
N LEU A 130 8.61 10.88 3.19
CA LEU A 130 7.44 10.27 3.82
C LEU A 130 6.65 11.28 4.66
N ASP A 131 7.33 12.09 5.48
CA ASP A 131 6.68 13.13 6.30
C ASP A 131 5.90 14.11 5.42
N THR A 132 6.46 14.48 4.25
CA THR A 132 5.79 15.34 3.25
C THR A 132 4.56 14.66 2.65
N LEU A 133 4.65 13.38 2.30
CA LEU A 133 3.52 12.60 1.77
C LEU A 133 2.39 12.47 2.80
N LEU A 134 2.71 12.16 4.06
CA LEU A 134 1.73 12.06 5.14
C LEU A 134 1.02 13.39 5.38
N ALA A 135 1.78 14.50 5.40
CA ALA A 135 1.19 15.83 5.54
C ALA A 135 0.23 16.16 4.39
N ALA A 136 0.52 15.72 3.16
CA ALA A 136 -0.37 15.90 2.01
C ALA A 136 -1.65 15.07 2.15
N LEU A 137 -1.54 13.80 2.58
CA LEU A 137 -2.69 12.92 2.82
C LEU A 137 -3.61 13.46 3.92
N ASP A 138 -3.06 14.10 4.95
CA ASP A 138 -3.86 14.71 6.03
C ASP A 138 -4.53 16.04 5.62
N ALA A 139 -3.87 16.83 4.77
CA ALA A 139 -4.30 18.19 4.46
C ALA A 139 -5.29 18.29 3.30
N VAL A 140 -5.28 17.34 2.37
CA VAL A 140 -6.10 17.40 1.15
C VAL A 140 -7.48 16.80 1.40
N GLU A 141 -8.53 17.61 1.19
CA GLU A 141 -9.91 17.12 1.24
C GLU A 141 -10.16 16.11 0.11
N GLY A 142 -10.71 14.94 0.45
CA GLY A 142 -10.94 13.87 -0.51
C GLY A 142 -9.70 13.01 -0.83
N ALA A 143 -8.60 13.19 -0.08
CA ALA A 143 -7.48 12.25 -0.09
C ALA A 143 -7.95 10.82 0.29
N PRO A 144 -7.24 9.78 -0.18
CA PRO A 144 -7.59 8.39 0.11
C PRO A 144 -7.52 8.07 1.60
N GLU A 145 -8.30 7.08 2.04
CA GLU A 145 -8.12 6.49 3.37
C GLU A 145 -6.70 5.91 3.44
N TYR A 146 -5.96 6.21 4.52
CA TYR A 146 -4.63 5.67 4.67
C TYR A 146 -4.34 5.16 6.09
N ARG A 147 -3.40 4.24 6.16
CA ARG A 147 -2.81 3.74 7.40
C ARG A 147 -1.29 3.82 7.30
N TYR A 148 -0.69 4.58 8.20
CA TYR A 148 0.75 4.58 8.41
C TYR A 148 1.11 3.72 9.63
N VAL A 149 2.06 2.81 9.46
CA VAL A 149 2.64 2.03 10.57
C VAL A 149 4.12 2.33 10.65
N ASP A 150 4.53 3.00 11.71
CA ASP A 150 5.95 3.26 11.98
C ASP A 150 6.65 2.00 12.48
N ARG A 151 7.74 1.61 11.82
CA ARG A 151 8.57 0.45 12.18
C ARG A 151 10.04 0.83 12.31
N ARG A 152 10.37 2.13 12.34
CA ARG A 152 11.75 2.65 12.38
C ARG A 152 12.55 2.14 13.58
N GLU A 153 11.89 1.87 14.71
CA GLU A 153 12.57 1.37 15.92
C GLU A 153 12.73 -0.16 15.95
N THR A 154 12.03 -0.89 15.07
CA THR A 154 11.92 -2.36 15.13
C THR A 154 12.43 -3.07 13.89
N GLU A 155 12.51 -2.37 12.76
CA GLU A 155 12.83 -2.94 11.45
C GLU A 155 13.84 -2.08 10.70
N THR A 156 14.63 -2.71 9.84
CA THR A 156 15.54 -2.06 8.89
C THR A 156 14.98 -2.20 7.47
N HIS A 157 15.58 -1.50 6.49
CA HIS A 157 15.20 -1.63 5.06
C HIS A 157 15.07 -3.10 4.64
N SER A 158 16.02 -3.95 5.03
CA SER A 158 16.07 -5.35 4.59
C SER A 158 15.15 -6.31 5.36
N THR A 159 14.58 -5.90 6.50
CA THR A 159 13.77 -6.80 7.35
C THR A 159 12.29 -6.48 7.33
N ILE A 160 11.92 -5.25 6.96
CA ILE A 160 10.56 -4.73 7.11
C ILE A 160 9.50 -5.45 6.27
N TYR A 161 9.85 -5.98 5.08
CA TYR A 161 8.87 -6.38 4.08
C TYR A 161 7.86 -7.42 4.57
N HIS A 162 8.32 -8.53 5.16
CA HIS A 162 7.41 -9.62 5.52
C HIS A 162 6.41 -9.23 6.62
N GLY A 163 6.88 -8.50 7.64
CA GLY A 163 6.02 -8.01 8.71
C GLY A 163 5.01 -6.97 8.19
N ALA A 164 5.47 -6.06 7.34
CA ALA A 164 4.64 -5.04 6.71
C ALA A 164 3.56 -5.63 5.79
N ALA A 165 3.93 -6.57 4.93
CA ALA A 165 3.02 -7.19 3.97
C ALA A 165 1.85 -7.91 4.68
N LEU A 166 2.16 -8.66 5.75
CA LEU A 166 1.13 -9.33 6.54
C LEU A 166 0.17 -8.35 7.21
N ASP A 167 0.72 -7.27 7.80
CA ASP A 167 -0.06 -6.24 8.48
C ASP A 167 -0.98 -5.49 7.52
N ALA A 168 -0.44 -5.08 6.36
CA ALA A 168 -1.20 -4.43 5.30
C ALA A 168 -2.36 -5.31 4.80
N LEU A 169 -2.11 -6.59 4.53
CA LEU A 169 -3.14 -7.51 4.06
C LEU A 169 -4.24 -7.75 5.09
N ARG A 170 -3.90 -7.80 6.39
CA ARG A 170 -4.88 -7.90 7.47
C ARG A 170 -5.76 -6.67 7.58
N TRP A 171 -5.20 -5.49 7.34
CA TRP A 171 -5.96 -4.24 7.36
C TRP A 171 -6.87 -4.09 6.13
N LEU A 172 -6.36 -4.39 4.93
CA LEU A 172 -7.10 -4.21 3.68
C LEU A 172 -8.17 -5.29 3.44
N TYR A 173 -7.88 -6.52 3.86
CA TYR A 173 -8.74 -7.69 3.65
C TYR A 173 -8.97 -8.45 4.96
N PRO A 174 -9.56 -7.79 5.98
CA PRO A 174 -9.85 -8.43 7.24
C PRO A 174 -10.88 -9.53 7.03
N TYR A 175 -10.66 -10.69 7.65
CA TYR A 175 -11.73 -11.66 7.77
C TYR A 175 -12.81 -11.07 8.69
N PRO A 176 -14.10 -11.12 8.33
CA PRO A 176 -15.15 -10.65 9.22
C PRO A 176 -15.02 -11.39 10.55
N PRO A 177 -15.15 -10.70 11.71
CA PRO A 177 -15.06 -11.36 13.00
C PRO A 177 -16.05 -12.53 13.02
N TYR A 178 -15.56 -13.69 13.42
CA TYR A 178 -16.43 -14.85 13.59
C TYR A 178 -17.42 -14.52 14.70
N ASP A 179 -18.70 -14.48 14.39
CA ASP A 179 -19.74 -14.33 15.40
C ASP A 179 -19.87 -15.66 16.15
N TYR A 180 -19.20 -15.74 17.30
CA TYR A 180 -19.29 -16.89 18.18
C TYR A 180 -20.66 -16.98 18.90
N GLY A 181 -21.56 -16.02 18.67
CA GLY A 181 -22.77 -15.86 19.46
C GLY A 181 -22.46 -15.46 20.90
N ALA A 182 -23.46 -15.60 21.78
CA ALA A 182 -23.25 -15.40 23.20
C ALA A 182 -22.23 -16.42 23.73
N THR A 183 -21.30 -15.97 24.59
CA THR A 183 -20.34 -16.85 25.26
C THR A 183 -21.11 -17.96 25.99
N PRO A 184 -20.89 -19.24 25.64
CA PRO A 184 -21.56 -20.34 26.32
C PRO A 184 -21.26 -20.33 27.82
N TRP A 185 -22.23 -20.72 28.65
CA TRP A 185 -22.10 -20.67 30.11
C TRP A 185 -20.88 -21.44 30.66
N TYR A 186 -20.45 -22.51 29.99
CA TYR A 186 -19.28 -23.31 30.38
C TYR A 186 -17.93 -22.62 30.08
N LEU A 187 -17.95 -21.50 29.34
CA LEU A 187 -16.79 -20.61 29.15
C LEU A 187 -16.86 -19.38 30.07
N ILE A 188 -17.86 -19.29 30.95
CA ILE A 188 -18.01 -18.20 31.92
C ILE A 188 -17.71 -18.76 33.32
N GLU A 189 -16.77 -18.15 34.04
CA GLU A 189 -16.44 -18.57 35.41
C GLU A 189 -17.68 -18.42 36.32
N GLY A 190 -18.10 -19.53 36.94
CA GLY A 190 -19.34 -19.59 37.72
C GLY A 190 -20.63 -19.63 36.89
N GLY A 191 -20.54 -19.69 35.56
CA GLY A 191 -21.68 -19.81 34.66
C GLY A 191 -22.50 -21.08 34.91
N GLN A 192 -23.80 -21.02 34.60
CA GLN A 192 -24.74 -22.13 34.77
C GLN A 192 -25.52 -22.36 33.46
N PRO A 193 -25.91 -23.61 33.15
CA PRO A 193 -26.75 -23.90 32.01
C PRO A 193 -28.09 -23.14 32.11
N ASP A 194 -28.56 -22.65 30.97
CA ASP A 194 -29.82 -21.91 30.89
C ASP A 194 -30.98 -22.84 31.26
N GLN A 195 -31.72 -22.51 32.31
CA GLN A 195 -32.73 -23.41 32.88
C GLN A 195 -33.91 -23.69 31.92
N ALA A 196 -34.09 -22.86 30.89
CA ALA A 196 -35.15 -22.98 29.90
C ALA A 196 -34.95 -24.13 28.88
N ALA A 197 -33.76 -24.72 28.77
CA ALA A 197 -33.50 -25.79 27.80
C ALA A 197 -33.93 -27.20 28.29
N ASN A 198 -34.32 -27.34 29.55
CA ASN A 198 -34.61 -28.64 30.18
C ASN A 198 -36.10 -29.00 30.28
N GLU A 199 -37.03 -28.17 29.77
CA GLU A 199 -38.48 -28.45 29.87
C GLU A 199 -39.08 -29.11 28.61
N GLY A 200 -38.26 -29.48 27.61
CA GLY A 200 -38.73 -29.94 26.30
C GLY A 200 -38.56 -31.43 25.99
N ASN A 201 -38.17 -32.27 26.95
CA ASN A 201 -37.86 -33.68 26.68
C ASN A 201 -38.30 -34.61 27.82
N GLU A 202 -39.60 -34.60 28.16
CA GLU A 202 -40.30 -35.71 28.82
C GLU A 202 -41.72 -35.86 28.25
#